data_AF-A0A838UFF3-F1
#
_entry.id   AF-A0A838UFF3-F1
#
_cell.length_a   1.000
_cell.length_b   1.000
_cell.length_c   1.000
_cell.angle_alpha   90.00
_cell.angle_beta   90.00
_cell.angle_gamma   90.00
#
_symmetry.space_group_name_H-M   'P 1'
#
loop_
_entity.id
_entity.type
_entity.pdbx_description
1 polymer ?
#
loop_
_entity_poly.entity_id
_entity_poly.type
_entity_poly.pdbx_seq_one_letter_code
_entity_poly.pdbx_strand_id
1 'polypeptide(L)' 'MRTLVDIPEEDVRTLDELGRRRRLSRSKLIRDAVREYLERNFARGEAEAFGLWGDREVDGLDYQRRVRAEW' A
#
# COMPACT_ATOMS: atom_id res chain seq x y z
N MET A 1 2.68 -8.67 -13.12
CA MET A 1 3.84 -7.88 -13.62
C MET A 1 5.12 -8.59 -13.21
N ARG A 2 6.17 -8.57 -14.06
CA ARG A 2 7.51 -9.09 -13.74
C ARG A 2 8.47 -7.91 -13.64
N THR A 3 9.35 -7.94 -12.65
CA THR A 3 10.39 -6.94 -12.42
C THR A 3 11.72 -7.67 -12.19
N LEU A 4 12.82 -7.06 -12.65
CA LEU A 4 14.17 -7.52 -12.34
C LEU A 4 14.68 -6.73 -11.14
N VAL A 5 15.23 -7.43 -10.16
CA VAL A 5 15.80 -6.85 -8.95
C VAL A 5 17.10 -7.59 -8.66
N ASP A 6 18.14 -6.83 -8.33
CA ASP A 6 19.41 -7.39 -7.89
C ASP A 6 19.30 -7.70 -6.39
N ILE A 7 19.57 -8.94 -6.04
CA ILE A 7 19.58 -9.42 -4.65
C ILE A 7 20.92 -10.12 -4.45
N PRO A 8 21.67 -9.80 -3.38
CA PRO A 8 22.92 -10.50 -3.07
C PRO A 8 22.74 -12.02 -3.03
N GLU A 9 23.70 -12.76 -3.57
CA GLU A 9 23.64 -14.22 -3.67
C GLU A 9 23.46 -14.89 -2.29
N GLU A 10 24.06 -14.32 -1.25
CA GLU A 10 23.88 -14.75 0.14
C GLU A 10 22.43 -14.63 0.65
N ASP A 11 21.74 -13.56 0.28
CA ASP A 11 20.33 -13.37 0.64
C ASP A 11 19.44 -14.33 -0.13
N VAL A 12 19.74 -14.59 -1.41
CA VAL A 12 19.02 -15.59 -2.21
C VAL A 12 19.14 -16.99 -1.58
N ARG A 13 20.34 -17.38 -1.13
CA ARG A 13 20.57 -18.64 -0.42
C ARG A 13 19.77 -18.72 0.88
N THR A 14 19.74 -17.63 1.64
CA THR A 14 18.98 -17.52 2.89
C THR A 14 17.47 -17.66 2.63
N LEU A 15 16.96 -17.01 1.58
CA LEU A 15 15.55 -17.11 1.17
C LEU A 15 15.18 -18.53 0.72
N ASP A 16 16.08 -19.24 0.05
CA ASP A 16 15.86 -20.64 -0.35
C ASP A 16 15.78 -21.57 0.86
N GLU A 17 16.65 -21.39 1.84
CA GLU A 17 16.60 -22.16 3.08
C GLU A 17 15.30 -21.88 3.85
N LEU A 18 14.92 -20.60 3.97
CA LEU A 18 13.66 -20.20 4.59
C LEU A 18 12.45 -20.79 3.86
N GLY A 19 12.48 -20.80 2.52
CA GLY A 19 11.45 -21.39 1.67
C GLY A 19 11.28 -22.88 1.93
N ARG A 20 12.38 -23.63 2.03
CA ARG A 20 12.35 -25.06 2.38
C ARG A 20 11.75 -25.30 3.76
N ARG A 21 12.19 -24.54 4.77
CA ARG A 21 11.68 -24.65 6.15
C ARG A 21 10.18 -24.37 6.25
N ARG A 22 9.69 -23.37 5.50
CA ARG A 22 8.26 -22.96 5.51
C ARG A 22 7.40 -23.63 4.44
N ARG A 23 7.99 -24.48 3.58
CA ARG A 23 7.34 -25.08 2.39
C ARG A 23 6.72 -24.03 1.45
N LEU A 24 7.42 -22.91 1.26
CA LEU A 24 7.00 -21.81 0.39
C LEU A 24 8.02 -21.64 -0.75
N SER A 25 7.54 -21.20 -1.91
CA SER A 25 8.44 -20.80 -2.99
C SER A 25 9.13 -19.47 -2.65
N ARG A 26 10.36 -19.29 -3.14
CA ARG A 26 11.11 -18.03 -3.02
C ARG A 26 10.29 -16.82 -3.48
N SER A 27 9.62 -16.94 -4.62
CA SER A 27 8.78 -15.88 -5.17
C SER A 27 7.59 -15.53 -4.28
N LYS A 28 7.04 -16.50 -3.53
CA LYS A 28 6.00 -16.20 -2.53
C LYS A 28 6.57 -15.42 -1.35
N LEU A 29 7.72 -15.85 -0.81
CA LEU A 29 8.39 -15.14 0.28
C LEU A 29 8.70 -13.68 -0.09
N ILE A 30 9.22 -13.44 -1.29
CA ILE A 30 9.52 -12.09 -1.77
C ILE A 30 8.23 -11.25 -1.89
N ARG A 31 7.14 -11.82 -2.43
CA ARG A 31 5.86 -11.09 -2.52
C ARG A 31 5.28 -10.77 -1.15
N ASP A 32 5.34 -11.71 -0.22
CA ASP A 32 4.84 -11.51 1.14
C ASP A 32 5.67 -10.42 1.84
N ALA A 33 6.99 -10.44 1.71
CA ALA A 33 7.89 -9.42 2.25
C ALA A 33 7.63 -8.02 1.68
N VAL A 34 7.42 -7.91 0.35
CA VAL A 34 7.07 -6.64 -0.29
C VAL A 34 5.74 -6.11 0.24
N ARG A 35 4.72 -6.98 0.38
CA ARG A 35 3.42 -6.58 0.93
C ARG A 35 3.55 -6.08 2.35
N GLU A 36 4.21 -6.85 3.21
CA GLU A 36 4.41 -6.50 4.61
C GLU A 36 5.20 -5.18 4.75
N TYR A 37 6.22 -4.97 3.91
CA TYR A 37 6.96 -3.71 3.86
C TYR A 37 6.06 -2.54 3.47
N LEU A 38 5.23 -2.69 2.44
CA LEU A 38 4.30 -1.64 2.02
C LEU A 38 3.26 -1.33 3.10
N GLU A 39 2.65 -2.35 3.72
CA GLU A 39 1.71 -2.17 4.82
C GLU A 39 2.35 -1.39 5.98
N ARG A 40 3.57 -1.76 6.39
CA ARG A 40 4.29 -1.06 7.47
C ARG A 40 4.60 0.40 7.16
N ASN A 41 4.85 0.74 5.89
CA ASN A 41 5.32 2.07 5.49
C ASN A 41 4.21 2.97 4.92
N PHE A 42 3.09 2.42 4.46
CA PHE A 42 2.01 3.16 3.79
C PHE A 42 0.64 3.06 4.49
N ALA A 43 0.46 2.21 5.51
CA ALA A 43 -0.83 2.06 6.22
C ALA A 43 -1.31 3.29 7.01
N ARG A 44 -0.58 4.42 7.02
CA ARG A 44 -0.98 5.65 7.73
C ARG A 44 -1.32 6.86 6.85
N GLY A 45 -1.05 6.84 5.55
CA GLY A 45 -1.13 8.07 4.73
C GLY A 45 -2.27 8.11 3.71
N GLU A 46 -2.61 6.98 3.09
CA GLU A 46 -3.55 6.98 1.94
C GLU A 46 -5.00 6.67 2.32
N ALA A 47 -5.22 5.97 3.44
CA ALA A 47 -6.57 5.67 3.92
C ALA A 47 -7.33 6.93 4.40
N GLU A 48 -6.64 7.99 4.80
CA GLU A 48 -7.29 9.27 5.17
C GLU A 48 -7.71 10.09 3.93
N ALA A 49 -7.08 9.88 2.77
CA ALA A 49 -7.45 10.60 1.55
C ALA A 49 -8.83 10.18 1.01
N PHE A 50 -9.17 8.90 1.13
CA PHE A 50 -10.51 8.36 0.82
C PHE A 50 -11.44 8.48 2.03
N GLY A 51 -11.93 9.69 2.31
CA GLY A 51 -12.88 9.90 3.42
C GLY A 51 -12.69 11.19 4.19
N LEU A 52 -11.63 11.97 3.90
CA LEU A 52 -11.39 13.31 4.48
C LEU A 52 -12.57 14.29 4.34
N TRP A 53 -13.49 14.04 3.40
CA TRP A 53 -14.72 14.81 3.20
C TRP A 53 -15.99 14.10 3.71
N GLY A 54 -15.89 12.83 4.11
CA GLY A 54 -17.03 12.02 4.58
C GLY A 54 -17.62 12.52 5.91
N ASP A 55 -16.78 13.04 6.80
CA ASP A 55 -17.21 13.63 8.08
C ASP A 55 -17.65 15.10 7.97
N ARG A 56 -17.55 15.69 6.77
CA ARG A 56 -18.13 16.99 6.51
C ARG A 56 -19.56 16.78 6.01
N GLU A 57 -20.54 16.95 6.90
CA GLU A 57 -21.97 17.04 6.55
C GLU A 57 -22.29 18.35 5.80
N VAL A 58 -21.52 18.69 4.78
CA VAL A 58 -21.82 19.82 3.91
C VAL A 58 -22.40 19.26 2.63
N ASP A 59 -23.70 19.49 2.44
CA ASP A 59 -24.36 19.21 1.18
C ASP A 59 -23.63 19.95 0.04
N GLY A 60 -23.23 19.19 -0.97
CA GLY A 60 -22.41 19.71 -2.07
C GLY A 60 -23.13 20.77 -2.92
N LEU A 61 -24.47 20.72 -3.01
CA LEU A 61 -25.26 21.71 -3.72
C LEU A 61 -25.40 22.99 -2.91
N ASP A 62 -25.61 22.89 -1.60
CA ASP A 62 -25.67 24.06 -0.72
C ASP A 62 -24.31 24.77 -0.60
N TYR A 63 -23.21 24.02 -0.62
CA TYR A 63 -21.88 24.60 -0.74
C TYR A 63 -21.72 25.38 -2.05
N GLN A 64 -22.09 24.79 -3.18
CA GLN A 64 -22.01 25.46 -4.49
C GLN A 64 -22.90 26.70 -4.57
N ARG A 65 -24.11 26.65 -4.02
CA ARG A 65 -25.04 27.79 -3.99
C ARG A 65 -24.47 28.95 -3.19
N ARG A 66 -23.90 28.67 -2.01
CA ARG A 66 -23.26 29.67 -1.16
C ARG A 66 -22.09 30.35 -1.86
N VAL A 67 -21.16 29.58 -2.45
CA VAL A 67 -20.02 30.15 -3.17
C VAL A 67 -20.46 30.99 -4.38
N ARG A 68 -21.51 30.57 -5.10
CA ARG A 68 -22.06 31.37 -6.21
C ARG A 68 -22.77 32.64 -5.77
N ALA A 69 -23.33 32.66 -4.55
CA ALA A 69 -23.97 33.85 -4.01
C ALA A 69 -22.96 34.90 -3.50
N GLU A 70 -21.68 34.55 -3.40
CA GLU A 70 -20.60 35.47 -3.03
C GLU A 70 -20.04 36.28 -4.22
N TRP A 71 -20.56 36.07 -5.45
CA TRP A 71 -20.11 36.72 -6.69
C TRP A 71 -21.25 37.45 -7.39
#